data_AF-A0A845DSB2-F1
#
_entry.id   AF-A0A845DSB2-F1
#
_cell.length_a   1.000
_cell.length_b   1.000
_cell.length_c   1.000
_cell.angle_alpha   90.00
_cell.angle_beta   90.00
_cell.angle_gamma   90.00
#
_symmetry.space_group_name_H-M   'P 1'
#
loop_
_entity.id
_entity.type
_entity.pdbx_description
1 polymer ?
#
loop_
_entity_poly.entity_id
_entity_poly.type
_entity_poly.pdbx_seq_one_letter_code
_entity_poly.pdbx_strand_id
1 'polypeptide(L)' 'MGKEVLLALLTGFVVGLLFAAVKLPIPAPPAFAGVAGIIGIYLGFKVYGWVGPMLTELFK' A
#
# COMPACT_ATOMS: atom_id res chain seq x y z
N MET A 1 12.66 -10.40 3.01
CA MET A 1 12.06 -9.06 3.10
C MET A 1 13.13 -8.06 2.69
N GLY A 2 12.90 -7.22 1.68
CA GLY A 2 13.91 -6.25 1.21
C GLY A 2 14.27 -5.25 2.32
N LYS A 3 15.50 -4.73 2.30
CA LYS A 3 15.97 -3.68 3.24
C LYS A 3 15.00 -2.49 3.24
N GLU A 4 14.47 -2.15 2.08
CA GLU A 4 13.54 -1.07 1.82
C GLU A 4 12.20 -1.28 2.55
N VAL A 5 11.72 -2.52 2.61
CA VAL A 5 10.46 -2.86 3.30
C VAL A 5 10.62 -2.67 4.82
N LEU A 6 11.75 -3.12 5.38
CA LEU A 6 12.02 -2.94 6.80
C LEU A 6 12.17 -1.45 7.16
N LEU A 7 12.87 -0.69 6.32
CA LEU A 7 13.01 0.76 6.49
C LEU A 7 11.65 1.47 6.38
N ALA A 8 10.82 1.12 5.40
CA ALA A 8 9.49 1.72 5.25
C ALA A 8 8.58 1.45 6.47
N LEU A 9 8.61 0.22 7.02
CA LEU A 9 7.89 -0.12 8.25
C LEU A 9 8.40 0.69 9.44
N LEU A 10 9.72 0.78 9.62
CA LEU A 10 10.31 1.57 10.71
C LEU A 10 9.99 3.05 10.58
N THR A 11 10.08 3.62 9.38
CA THR A 11 9.72 5.01 9.12
C THR A 11 8.25 5.26 9.45
N GLY A 12 7.33 4.41 8.96
CA GLY A 12 5.90 4.54 9.25
C GLY A 12 5.60 4.43 10.74
N PHE A 13 6.26 3.51 11.44
CA PHE A 13 6.13 3.34 12.88
C PHE A 13 6.58 4.58 13.66
N VAL A 14 7.78 5.10 13.37
CA VAL A 14 8.33 6.29 14.03
C VAL A 14 7.47 7.52 13.74
N VAL A 15 7.05 7.73 12.49
CA VAL A 15 6.15 8.84 12.12
C VAL A 15 4.82 8.74 12.87
N GLY A 16 4.23 7.55 12.96
CA GLY A 16 3.00 7.32 13.72
C GLY A 16 3.15 7.67 15.20
N LEU A 17 4.23 7.23 15.84
CA LEU A 17 4.53 7.57 17.24
C LEU A 17 4.71 9.07 17.45
N LEU A 18 5.45 9.74 16.57
CA LEU A 18 5.69 11.19 16.67
C LEU A 18 4.38 11.96 16.60
N PHE A 19 3.53 11.67 15.61
CA PHE A 19 2.25 12.34 15.42
C PHE A 19 1.29 12.10 16.59
N ALA A 20 1.24 10.87 17.10
CA ALA A 20 0.47 10.55 18.31
C ALA A 20 0.98 11.32 19.53
N ALA A 21 2.30 11.40 19.72
CA ALA A 21 2.92 12.11 20.85
C ALA A 21 2.59 13.61 20.86
N VAL A 22 2.58 14.26 19.70
CA VAL A 22 2.23 15.69 19.56
C VAL A 22 0.75 15.95 19.31
N LYS A 23 -0.10 14.91 19.34
CA LYS A 23 -1.56 14.99 19.10
C LYS A 23 -1.92 15.62 17.75
N LEU A 24 -1.09 15.43 16.73
CA LEU A 24 -1.39 15.86 15.37
C LEU A 24 -2.19 14.79 14.62
N PRO A 25 -3.08 15.18 13.69
CA PRO A 25 -3.71 14.23 12.78
C PRO A 25 -2.64 13.52 11.96
N ILE A 26 -2.70 12.18 11.93
CA ILE A 26 -1.72 11.37 11.19
C ILE A 26 -1.80 11.64 9.67
N PRO A 27 -0.67 11.60 8.94
CA PRO A 27 -0.64 11.83 7.49
C PRO A 27 -1.07 10.59 6.69
N ALA A 28 -1.18 9.43 7.34
CA ALA A 28 -1.64 8.17 6.74
C ALA A 28 -3.18 8.12 6.64
N PRO A 29 -3.76 7.24 5.81
CA PRO A 29 -5.21 7.08 5.74
C PRO A 29 -5.82 6.90 7.14
N PRO A 30 -6.79 7.74 7.55
CA PRO A 30 -7.27 7.79 8.93
C PRO A 30 -8.13 6.59 9.31
N ALA A 31 -8.57 5.79 8.33
CA ALA A 31 -9.40 4.61 8.52
C ALA A 31 -8.76 3.37 7.91
N PHE A 32 -8.98 2.22 8.54
CA PHE A 32 -8.53 0.92 8.03
C PHE A 32 -9.02 0.65 6.59
N ALA A 33 -10.20 1.14 6.23
CA ALA A 33 -10.74 1.08 4.88
C ALA A 33 -9.80 1.72 3.82
N GLY A 34 -9.12 2.82 4.17
CA GLY A 34 -8.16 3.47 3.28
C GLY A 34 -6.91 2.61 3.05
N VAL A 35 -6.41 1.95 4.10
CA VAL A 35 -5.28 1.01 4.00
C VAL A 35 -5.65 -0.20 3.16
N ALA A 36 -6.84 -0.77 3.39
CA ALA A 36 -7.38 -1.87 2.59
C ALA A 36 -7.52 -1.49 1.12
N GLY A 37 -7.94 -0.26 0.82
CA GLY A 37 -8.00 0.27 -0.54
C GLY A 37 -6.65 0.28 -1.25
N ILE A 38 -5.58 0.77 -0.58
CA ILE A 38 -4.21 0.77 -1.14
C ILE A 38 -3.75 -0.66 -1.45
N ILE A 39 -4.00 -1.60 -0.55
CA ILE A 39 -3.69 -3.03 -0.77
C ILE A 39 -4.45 -3.56 -1.99
N GLY A 40 -5.75 -3.28 -2.08
CA GLY A 40 -6.59 -3.68 -3.21
C GLY A 40 -6.10 -3.14 -4.56
N ILE A 41 -5.67 -1.87 -4.60
CA ILE A 41 -5.08 -1.25 -5.80
C ILE A 41 -3.83 -2.00 -6.25
N TYR A 42 -2.91 -2.28 -5.32
CA TYR A 42 -1.67 -2.98 -5.62
C TYR A 42 -1.93 -4.41 -6.12
N LEU A 43 -2.82 -5.15 -5.46
CA LEU A 43 -3.20 -6.49 -5.87
C LEU A 43 -3.87 -6.50 -7.24
N GLY A 44 -4.80 -5.57 -7.50
CA GLY A 44 -5.44 -5.42 -8.80
C GLY A 44 -4.42 -5.17 -9.92
N PHE A 45 -3.43 -4.30 -9.69
CA PHE A 45 -2.34 -4.07 -10.63
C PHE A 45 -1.51 -5.34 -10.91
N LYS A 46 -1.18 -6.11 -9.85
CA LYS A 46 -0.46 -7.39 -10.00
C LYS A 46 -1.25 -8.43 -10.78
N VAL A 47 -2.54 -8.58 -10.46
CA VAL A 47 -3.45 -9.50 -11.15
C VAL A 47 -3.58 -9.11 -12.63
N TYR A 48 -3.73 -7.83 -12.93
CA TYR A 48 -3.75 -7.36 -14.32
C TYR A 48 -2.46 -7.69 -15.06
N GLY A 49 -1.30 -7.58 -14.40
CA GLY A 49 -0.02 -8.01 -14.99
C GLY A 49 0.04 -9.49 -15.39
N TRP A 50 -0.73 -10.36 -14.74
CA TRP A 50 -0.81 -11.79 -15.08
C TRP A 50 -1.89 -12.10 -16.11
N VAL A 51 -3.06 -11.48 -15.98
CA VAL A 51 -4.26 -11.80 -16.77
C VAL A 51 -4.35 -10.94 -18.04
N GLY A 52 -3.79 -9.73 -18.03
CA GLY A 52 -3.79 -8.79 -19.15
C GLY A 52 -3.21 -9.37 -20.45
N PRO A 53 -2.08 -10.10 -20.43
CA PRO A 53 -1.55 -10.77 -21.62
C PRO A 53 -2.52 -11.81 -22.21
N MET A 54 -3.17 -12.61 -21.35
CA MET A 54 -4.13 -13.64 -21.77
C MET A 54 -5.39 -13.01 -22.39
N LEU A 55 -5.88 -11.91 -21.81
CA LEU A 55 -7.01 -11.15 -22.39
C LEU A 55 -6.64 -10.58 -23.76
N THR A 56 -5.41 -10.06 -23.90
CA THR A 56 -4.94 -9.48 -25.17
C THR A 56 -4.86 -10.51 -26.28
N GLU A 57 -4.51 -11.76 -25.97
CA GLU A 57 -4.52 -12.88 -26.92
C GLU A 57 -5.93 -13.36 -27.27
N LEU A 58 -6.88 -13.27 -26.33
CA LEU A 58 -8.27 -13.65 -26.55
C LEU A 58 -9.03 -12.71 -27.51
N PHE A 59 -8.65 -11.43 -27.54
CA PHE A 59 -9.30 -10.40 -28.37
C PHE A 59 -8.54 -10.09 -29.68
N LYS A 60 -7.49 -10.86 -29.99
CA LYS A 60 -6.88 -10.92 -31.32
C LYS A 60 -7.56 -12.00 -32.16
#